data_AF-A0A8S0W4R0-F1
#
_entry.id   AF-A0A8S0W4R0-F1
#
_cell.length_a   1.000
_cell.length_b   1.000
_cell.length_c   1.000
_cell.angle_alpha   90.00
_cell.angle_beta   90.00
_cell.angle_gamma   90.00
#
_symmetry.space_group_name_H-M   'P 1'
#
loop_
_entity.id
_entity.type
_entity.pdbx_description
1 polymer ?
#
loop_
_entity_poly.entity_id
_entity_poly.type
_entity_poly.pdbx_seq_one_letter_code
_entity_poly.pdbx_strand_id
1 'polypeptide(L)'
;MQLSAFTPFYRNHNIKGAIPQEPYRWDSVANASRTAISIRYSLLPYWYTLFANSSMYGTPPVRALFFEFPNEPELFDVDAQFLIGADILVTPVLEPNVSTVSGFFPGRGQVIWRDWYTHSVVHSVPGEPTSVSAPLGHINVHIRDGSALLLHVEPRYTIAETRQGPYSLLISLNAEGVAYGSAYIDDGISYPPGPHRILTFSIRNSSMSISSTGSFKIPQKLQEITVLGVNARPKAVDLNGRATAQWLYAPQQDKLLMSGVDADLNDPVSLEWN
;
A
#
# COMPACT_ATOMS: atom_id res chain seq x y z
N MET A 1 15.91 -2.99 -10.68
CA MET A 1 15.61 -2.06 -9.56
C MET A 1 14.13 -2.01 -9.21
N GLN A 2 13.21 -1.85 -10.18
CA GLN A 2 11.76 -1.73 -9.92
C GLN A 2 11.17 -2.94 -9.18
N LEU A 3 11.25 -4.14 -9.75
CA LEU A 3 10.74 -5.39 -9.12
C LEU A 3 11.22 -5.54 -7.68
N SER A 4 12.53 -5.45 -7.47
CA SER A 4 13.14 -5.72 -6.17
C SER A 4 12.80 -4.67 -5.11
N ALA A 5 12.28 -3.49 -5.47
CA ALA A 5 11.76 -2.54 -4.48
C ALA A 5 10.55 -3.12 -3.71
N PHE A 6 9.91 -4.15 -4.26
CA PHE A 6 8.75 -4.84 -3.70
C PHE A 6 9.10 -6.20 -3.10
N THR A 7 10.38 -6.55 -2.94
CA THR A 7 10.81 -7.77 -2.25
C THR A 7 11.16 -7.49 -0.78
N PRO A 8 11.11 -8.47 0.14
CA PRO A 8 11.30 -8.21 1.57
C PRO A 8 12.67 -7.59 1.87
N PHE A 9 13.72 -8.13 1.24
CA PHE A 9 15.07 -7.58 1.25
C PHE A 9 15.39 -6.94 -0.10
N TYR A 10 15.84 -5.68 -0.09
CA TYR A 10 16.15 -4.90 -1.29
C TYR A 10 17.59 -4.38 -1.23
N ARG A 11 18.47 -5.01 -2.01
CA ARG A 11 19.88 -4.65 -2.11
C ARG A 11 20.36 -4.74 -3.54
N ASN A 12 20.93 -3.67 -4.06
CA ASN A 12 21.77 -3.72 -5.25
C ASN A 12 23.20 -4.10 -4.79
N HIS A 13 23.72 -5.20 -5.33
CA HIS A 13 25.06 -5.69 -5.03
C HIS A 13 25.75 -6.11 -6.33
N ASN A 14 27.06 -5.93 -6.39
CA ASN A 14 27.87 -6.22 -7.58
C ASN A 14 29.16 -6.95 -7.21
N ILE A 15 29.73 -7.68 -8.17
CA ILE A 15 30.99 -8.41 -7.99
C ILE A 15 32.21 -7.53 -8.32
N LYS A 16 33.37 -7.91 -7.79
CA LYS A 16 34.64 -7.22 -8.09
C LYS A 16 34.95 -7.30 -9.59
N GLY A 17 35.22 -6.15 -10.21
CA GLY A 17 35.60 -6.06 -11.62
C GLY A 17 34.44 -5.96 -12.62
N ALA A 18 33.19 -6.11 -12.17
CA ALA A 18 32.03 -5.84 -13.02
C ALA A 18 31.81 -4.34 -13.25
N ILE A 19 31.08 -4.00 -14.31
CA ILE A 19 30.69 -2.63 -14.61
C ILE A 19 29.82 -2.09 -13.45
N PRO A 20 30.06 -0.88 -12.93
CA PRO A 20 29.24 -0.29 -11.87
C PRO A 20 27.77 -0.18 -12.28
N GLN A 21 26.88 -0.50 -11.35
CA GLN A 21 25.44 -0.64 -11.61
C GLN A 21 24.57 0.06 -10.56
N GLU A 22 25.12 1.04 -9.85
CA GLU A 22 24.38 1.88 -8.92
C GLU A 22 23.27 2.64 -9.68
N PRO A 23 22.13 2.96 -9.05
CA PRO A 23 21.02 3.59 -9.76
C PRO A 23 21.36 4.92 -10.44
N TYR A 24 22.27 5.71 -9.85
CA TYR A 24 22.67 7.01 -10.37
C TYR A 24 23.52 6.94 -11.65
N ARG A 25 23.90 5.75 -12.10
CA ARG A 25 24.75 5.57 -13.29
C ARG A 25 24.02 5.90 -14.59
N TRP A 26 22.69 5.83 -14.62
CA TRP A 26 21.86 6.14 -15.79
C TRP A 26 20.59 6.89 -15.37
N ASP A 27 20.26 7.98 -16.06
CA ASP A 27 19.12 8.84 -15.66
C ASP A 27 17.78 8.11 -15.68
N SER A 28 17.54 7.25 -16.67
CA SER A 28 16.32 6.44 -16.76
C SER A 28 16.21 5.46 -15.60
N VAL A 29 17.32 4.81 -15.22
CA VAL A 29 17.39 3.89 -14.07
C VAL A 29 17.25 4.65 -12.77
N ALA A 30 17.89 5.82 -12.63
CA ALA A 30 17.78 6.67 -11.46
C ALA A 30 16.33 7.12 -11.24
N ASN A 31 15.64 7.57 -12.30
CA ASN A 31 14.25 8.00 -12.22
C ASN A 31 13.31 6.84 -11.87
N ALA A 32 13.42 5.70 -12.57
CA ALA A 32 12.66 4.50 -12.28
C ALA A 32 12.88 3.99 -10.84
N SER A 33 14.13 4.05 -10.37
CA SER A 33 14.49 3.64 -9.01
C SER A 33 13.91 4.60 -7.97
N ARG A 34 13.97 5.92 -8.18
CA ARG A 34 13.35 6.91 -7.28
C ARG A 34 11.86 6.65 -7.12
N THR A 35 11.14 6.41 -8.21
CA THR A 35 9.71 6.09 -8.18
C THR A 35 9.44 4.82 -7.37
N ALA A 36 10.10 3.71 -7.69
CA ALA A 36 9.87 2.44 -6.99
C ALA A 36 10.31 2.47 -5.52
N ILE A 37 11.41 3.13 -5.20
CA ILE A 37 11.92 3.31 -3.82
C ILE A 37 10.97 4.19 -3.02
N SER A 38 10.41 5.25 -3.60
CA SER A 38 9.42 6.10 -2.94
C SER A 38 8.22 5.27 -2.50
N ILE A 39 7.69 4.41 -3.37
CA ILE A 39 6.58 3.50 -3.03
C ILE A 39 6.98 2.53 -1.93
N ARG A 40 8.18 1.94 -2.02
CA ARG A 40 8.69 1.05 -0.95
C ARG A 40 8.74 1.76 0.39
N TYR A 41 9.26 2.98 0.42
CA TYR A 41 9.45 3.76 1.65
C TYR A 41 8.11 4.23 2.24
N SER A 42 7.13 4.59 1.40
CA SER A 42 5.78 4.89 1.87
C SER A 42 5.12 3.66 2.50
N LEU A 43 5.36 2.47 1.92
CA LEU A 43 4.84 1.18 2.41
C LEU A 43 5.59 0.60 3.63
N LEU A 44 6.62 1.25 4.16
CA LEU A 44 7.38 0.68 5.29
C LEU A 44 6.53 0.31 6.52
N PRO A 45 5.47 1.07 6.91
CA PRO A 45 4.62 0.66 8.02
C PRO A 45 3.86 -0.63 7.73
N TYR A 46 3.41 -0.82 6.47
CA TYR A 46 2.77 -2.05 6.02
C TYR A 46 3.76 -3.23 6.01
N TRP A 47 4.95 -3.05 5.42
CA TRP A 47 6.02 -4.06 5.45
C TRP A 47 6.37 -4.48 6.88
N TYR A 48 6.55 -3.51 7.78
CA TYR A 48 6.91 -3.78 9.17
C TYR A 48 5.82 -4.56 9.90
N THR A 49 4.55 -4.22 9.65
CA THR A 49 3.40 -4.97 10.16
C THR A 49 3.38 -6.40 9.65
N LEU A 50 3.67 -6.63 8.37
CA LEU A 50 3.74 -7.98 7.80
C LEU A 50 4.89 -8.79 8.41
N PHE A 51 6.04 -8.17 8.69
CA PHE A 51 7.15 -8.85 9.38
C PHE A 51 6.82 -9.17 10.85
N ALA A 52 6.14 -8.28 11.56
CA ALA A 52 5.65 -8.56 12.91
C ALA A 52 4.68 -9.75 12.89
N ASN A 53 3.73 -9.79 11.95
CA ASN A 53 2.82 -10.91 11.74
C ASN A 53 3.56 -12.20 11.38
N SER A 54 4.61 -12.11 10.55
CA SER A 54 5.45 -13.27 10.21
C SER A 54 6.16 -13.81 11.44
N SER A 55 6.71 -12.94 12.29
CA SER A 55 7.39 -13.34 13.52
C SER A 55 6.44 -13.93 14.58
N MET A 56 5.20 -13.44 14.66
CA MET A 56 4.23 -13.87 15.67
C MET A 56 3.38 -15.07 15.22
N TYR A 57 3.03 -15.14 13.94
CA TYR A 57 2.02 -16.05 13.40
C TYR A 57 2.53 -16.91 12.22
N GLY A 58 3.75 -16.67 11.72
CA GLY A 58 4.32 -17.44 10.62
C GLY A 58 3.78 -17.10 9.24
N THR A 59 2.94 -16.07 9.09
CA THR A 59 2.39 -15.69 7.79
C THR A 59 3.46 -14.99 6.93
N PRO A 60 3.70 -15.40 5.67
CA PRO A 60 4.74 -14.80 4.85
C PRO A 60 4.36 -13.36 4.42
N PRO A 61 5.33 -12.41 4.43
CA PRO A 61 5.10 -11.04 3.95
C PRO A 61 4.89 -10.95 2.43
N VAL A 62 5.51 -11.84 1.65
CA VAL A 62 5.28 -11.96 0.21
C VAL A 62 4.58 -13.28 -0.06
N ARG A 63 3.48 -13.23 -0.81
CA ARG A 63 2.57 -14.36 -0.98
C ARG A 63 2.36 -14.64 -2.47
N ALA A 64 2.35 -15.93 -2.82
CA ALA A 64 1.89 -16.35 -4.14
C ALA A 64 0.39 -16.03 -4.28
N LEU A 65 -0.10 -15.85 -5.50
CA LEU A 65 -1.51 -15.52 -5.71
C LEU A 65 -2.44 -16.63 -5.19
N PHE A 66 -2.10 -17.89 -5.44
CA PHE A 66 -2.88 -19.03 -4.94
C PHE A 66 -2.92 -19.12 -3.40
N PHE A 67 -1.99 -18.48 -2.68
CA PHE A 67 -2.01 -18.47 -1.21
C PHE A 67 -3.19 -17.65 -0.69
N GLU A 68 -3.48 -16.52 -1.34
CA GLU A 68 -4.60 -15.64 -0.99
C GLU A 68 -5.90 -16.00 -1.71
N PHE A 69 -5.78 -16.68 -2.86
CA PHE A 69 -6.90 -17.07 -3.73
C PHE A 69 -6.84 -18.57 -4.04
N PRO A 70 -6.95 -19.45 -3.02
CA PRO A 70 -6.73 -20.90 -3.20
C PRO A 70 -7.81 -21.60 -4.03
N ASN A 71 -8.94 -20.93 -4.27
CA ASN A 71 -10.09 -21.48 -5.01
C ASN A 71 -10.09 -21.06 -6.49
N GLU A 72 -8.98 -20.48 -6.98
CA GLU A 72 -8.78 -20.04 -8.36
C GLU A 72 -7.62 -20.83 -9.00
N PRO A 73 -7.89 -22.04 -9.58
CA PRO A 73 -6.85 -22.92 -10.10
C PRO A 73 -5.95 -22.30 -11.17
N GLU A 74 -6.47 -21.33 -11.93
CA GLU A 74 -5.71 -20.55 -12.91
C GLU A 74 -4.51 -19.79 -12.29
N LEU A 75 -4.49 -19.60 -10.96
CA LEU A 75 -3.43 -18.90 -10.24
C LEU A 75 -2.34 -19.83 -9.70
N PHE A 76 -2.50 -21.16 -9.82
CA PHE A 76 -1.60 -22.12 -9.18
C PHE A 76 -0.20 -22.12 -9.79
N ASP A 77 -0.14 -21.90 -11.11
CA ASP A 77 1.11 -21.83 -11.87
C ASP A 77 1.62 -20.40 -12.05
N VAL A 78 1.00 -19.40 -11.40
CA VAL A 78 1.43 -18.00 -11.53
C VAL A 78 2.64 -17.73 -10.62
N ASP A 79 3.81 -17.57 -11.24
CA ASP A 79 5.09 -17.28 -10.58
C ASP A 79 5.71 -15.93 -11.01
N ALA A 80 5.15 -15.27 -12.03
CA ALA A 80 5.57 -13.96 -12.52
C ALA A 80 4.88 -12.78 -11.81
N GLN A 81 3.93 -13.04 -10.90
CA GLN A 81 3.25 -12.05 -10.06
C GLN A 81 3.33 -12.47 -8.60
N PHE A 82 3.23 -11.50 -7.69
CA PHE A 82 3.18 -11.78 -6.26
C PHE A 82 2.39 -10.69 -5.52
N LEU A 83 1.96 -11.04 -4.32
CA LEU A 83 1.32 -10.13 -3.37
C LEU A 83 2.31 -9.73 -2.28
N ILE A 84 2.26 -8.48 -1.84
CA ILE A 84 2.78 -8.05 -0.54
C ILE A 84 1.61 -8.08 0.42
N GLY A 85 1.69 -8.94 1.44
CA GLY A 85 0.56 -9.28 2.29
C GLY A 85 -0.62 -9.79 1.47
N ALA A 86 -1.82 -9.34 1.80
CA ALA A 86 -3.05 -9.65 1.05
C ALA A 86 -3.48 -8.53 0.11
N ASP A 87 -2.85 -7.35 0.20
CA ASP A 87 -3.47 -6.08 -0.23
C ASP A 87 -2.78 -5.41 -1.43
N ILE A 88 -1.52 -5.76 -1.73
CA ILE A 88 -0.76 -5.14 -2.83
C ILE A 88 -0.32 -6.18 -3.85
N LEU A 89 -0.84 -6.10 -5.06
CA LEU A 89 -0.46 -6.96 -6.19
C LEU A 89 0.64 -6.30 -7.04
N VAL A 90 1.72 -7.03 -7.30
CA VAL A 90 2.86 -6.56 -8.09
C VAL A 90 2.98 -7.40 -9.36
N THR A 91 2.98 -6.73 -10.51
CA THR A 91 3.08 -7.36 -11.84
C THR A 91 4.28 -6.77 -12.60
N PRO A 92 5.50 -7.28 -12.37
CA PRO A 92 6.71 -6.74 -12.97
C PRO A 92 6.86 -7.13 -14.45
N VAL A 93 7.50 -6.26 -15.24
CA VAL A 93 8.06 -6.66 -16.54
C VAL A 93 9.32 -7.50 -16.31
N LEU A 94 9.38 -8.67 -16.93
CA LEU A 94 10.50 -9.62 -16.83
C LEU A 94 11.25 -9.84 -18.16
N GLU A 95 10.74 -9.27 -19.25
CA GLU A 95 11.31 -9.38 -20.59
C GLU A 95 11.96 -8.06 -21.05
N PRO A 96 13.05 -8.11 -21.82
CA PRO A 96 13.69 -6.90 -22.34
C PRO A 96 12.83 -6.22 -23.42
N ASN A 97 12.86 -4.89 -23.44
CA ASN A 97 12.29 -4.05 -24.51
C ASN A 97 10.78 -4.21 -24.78
N VAL A 98 10.00 -4.58 -23.77
CA VAL A 98 8.53 -4.55 -23.82
C VAL A 98 7.99 -3.33 -23.08
N SER A 99 6.80 -2.88 -23.48
CA SER A 99 6.08 -1.76 -22.86
C SER A 99 4.72 -2.16 -22.29
N THR A 100 4.47 -3.46 -22.19
CA THR A 100 3.26 -4.07 -21.65
C THR A 100 3.64 -5.34 -20.92
N VAL A 101 2.85 -5.72 -19.93
CA VAL A 101 2.97 -7.02 -19.24
C VAL A 101 1.58 -7.65 -19.13
N SER A 102 1.51 -8.97 -19.21
CA SER A 102 0.28 -9.73 -18.98
C SER A 102 0.25 -10.23 -17.55
N GLY A 103 -0.87 -10.07 -16.84
CA GLY A 103 -1.01 -10.53 -15.47
C GLY A 103 -2.46 -10.79 -15.08
N PHE A 104 -2.66 -11.72 -14.15
CA PHE A 104 -3.95 -12.01 -13.54
C PHE A 104 -4.32 -10.96 -12.50
N PHE A 105 -5.61 -10.66 -12.41
CA PHE A 105 -6.22 -9.85 -11.37
C PHE A 105 -7.20 -10.75 -10.59
N PRO A 106 -6.74 -11.36 -9.48
CA PRO A 106 -7.49 -12.38 -8.75
C PRO A 106 -8.82 -11.90 -8.17
N GLY A 107 -9.69 -12.84 -7.83
CA GLY A 107 -11.01 -12.58 -7.23
C GLY A 107 -12.16 -12.67 -8.22
N ARG A 108 -11.92 -13.12 -9.46
CA ARG A 108 -12.94 -13.38 -10.51
C ARG A 108 -14.04 -12.30 -10.62
N GLY A 109 -13.64 -11.04 -10.60
CA GLY A 109 -14.54 -9.88 -10.73
C GLY A 109 -15.28 -9.49 -9.44
N GLN A 110 -15.06 -10.19 -8.33
CA GLN A 110 -15.58 -9.85 -7.01
C GLN A 110 -14.63 -8.93 -6.21
N VAL A 111 -13.37 -8.86 -6.62
CA VAL A 111 -12.34 -7.99 -6.04
C VAL A 111 -12.05 -6.85 -7.01
N ILE A 112 -12.11 -5.63 -6.52
CA ILE A 112 -11.71 -4.44 -7.27
C ILE A 112 -10.22 -4.20 -7.04
N TRP A 113 -9.44 -4.19 -8.12
CA TRP A 113 -8.04 -3.78 -8.09
C TRP A 113 -7.90 -2.34 -8.59
N ARG A 114 -7.12 -1.53 -7.88
CA ARG A 114 -6.87 -0.13 -8.24
C ARG A 114 -5.40 0.10 -8.51
N ASP A 115 -5.08 0.83 -9.57
CA ASP A 115 -3.71 1.21 -9.86
C ASP A 115 -3.15 2.12 -8.75
N TRP A 116 -1.93 1.82 -8.27
CA TRP A 116 -1.30 2.54 -7.16
C TRP A 116 -1.06 4.02 -7.49
N TYR A 117 -0.75 4.35 -8.74
CA TYR A 117 -0.32 5.71 -9.12
C TYR A 117 -1.51 6.64 -9.39
N THR A 118 -2.53 6.11 -10.03
CA THR A 118 -3.70 6.87 -10.50
C THR A 118 -4.92 6.69 -9.61
N HIS A 119 -4.95 5.61 -8.81
CA HIS A 119 -6.10 5.13 -8.05
C HIS A 119 -7.30 4.70 -8.91
N SER A 120 -7.15 4.65 -10.24
CA SER A 120 -8.19 4.18 -11.15
C SER A 120 -8.41 2.67 -11.00
N VAL A 121 -9.67 2.24 -11.19
CA VAL A 121 -10.02 0.81 -11.26
C VAL A 121 -9.32 0.19 -12.47
N VAL A 122 -8.75 -1.00 -12.27
CA VAL A 122 -8.28 -1.82 -13.37
C VAL A 122 -9.45 -2.61 -13.94
N HIS A 123 -9.68 -2.49 -15.24
CA HIS A 123 -10.65 -3.29 -15.96
C HIS A 123 -9.97 -4.55 -16.49
N SER A 124 -10.13 -5.66 -15.76
CA SER A 124 -9.58 -6.98 -16.11
C SER A 124 -10.68 -7.96 -16.51
N VAL A 125 -10.31 -8.98 -17.29
CA VAL A 125 -11.20 -10.10 -17.61
C VAL A 125 -11.13 -11.13 -16.46
N PRO A 126 -12.26 -11.50 -15.81
CA PRO A 126 -12.25 -12.48 -14.73
C PRO A 126 -11.65 -13.83 -15.14
N GLY A 127 -10.71 -14.34 -14.35
CA GLY A 127 -10.08 -15.65 -14.57
C GLY A 127 -9.11 -15.71 -15.76
N GLU A 128 -8.81 -14.57 -16.40
CA GLU A 128 -7.91 -14.49 -17.53
C GLU A 128 -6.79 -13.45 -17.28
N PRO A 129 -5.61 -13.64 -17.86
CA PRO A 129 -4.55 -12.65 -17.76
C PRO A 129 -4.93 -11.42 -18.60
N THR A 130 -4.75 -10.23 -18.03
CA THR A 130 -5.03 -8.95 -18.67
C THR A 130 -3.71 -8.25 -19.02
N SER A 131 -3.62 -7.75 -20.26
CA SER A 131 -2.48 -6.95 -20.69
C SER A 131 -2.59 -5.53 -20.15
N VAL A 132 -1.56 -5.07 -19.43
CA VAL A 132 -1.48 -3.73 -18.85
C VAL A 132 -0.25 -2.99 -19.35
N SER A 133 -0.35 -1.66 -19.43
CA SER A 133 0.75 -0.80 -19.84
C SER A 133 1.89 -0.87 -18.83
N ALA A 134 3.13 -0.98 -19.33
CA ALA A 134 4.33 -1.07 -18.50
C ALA A 134 5.52 -0.41 -19.21
N PRO A 135 5.43 0.89 -19.55
CA PRO A 135 6.55 1.60 -20.16
C PRO A 135 7.77 1.61 -19.22
N LEU A 136 8.95 1.81 -19.78
CA LEU A 136 10.18 1.91 -18.99
C LEU A 136 10.03 2.93 -17.85
N GLY A 137 10.33 2.49 -16.63
CA GLY A 137 10.19 3.32 -15.44
C GLY A 137 8.83 3.24 -14.73
N HIS A 138 7.87 2.50 -15.29
CA HIS A 138 6.61 2.15 -14.64
C HIS A 138 6.57 0.66 -14.30
N ILE A 139 6.23 0.32 -13.05
CA ILE A 139 5.98 -1.05 -12.61
C ILE A 139 4.53 -1.11 -12.14
N ASN A 140 3.80 -2.12 -12.61
CA ASN A 140 2.39 -2.29 -12.25
C ASN A 140 2.26 -2.74 -10.80
N VAL A 141 1.61 -1.91 -9.99
CA VAL A 141 1.36 -2.11 -8.57
C VAL A 141 -0.10 -1.76 -8.34
N HIS A 142 -0.84 -2.66 -7.71
CA HIS A 142 -2.28 -2.50 -7.53
C HIS A 142 -2.69 -2.70 -6.09
N ILE A 143 -3.66 -1.91 -5.65
CA ILE A 143 -4.25 -1.94 -4.32
C ILE A 143 -5.53 -2.77 -4.42
N ARG A 144 -5.62 -3.79 -3.59
CA ARG A 144 -6.84 -4.59 -3.43
C ARG A 144 -7.90 -3.78 -2.73
N ASP A 145 -9.15 -3.95 -3.10
CA ASP A 145 -10.27 -3.45 -2.30
C ASP A 145 -10.40 -4.16 -0.96
N GLY A 146 -11.22 -3.59 -0.08
CA GLY A 146 -11.35 -4.06 1.30
C GLY A 146 -10.13 -3.77 2.17
N SER A 147 -9.12 -3.04 1.68
CA SER A 147 -7.86 -2.80 2.39
C SER A 147 -7.76 -1.38 2.95
N ALA A 148 -7.09 -1.25 4.11
CA ALA A 148 -6.70 0.01 4.72
C ALA A 148 -5.22 -0.03 5.14
N LEU A 149 -4.40 0.82 4.53
CA LEU A 149 -2.94 0.78 4.62
C LEU A 149 -2.41 2.04 5.28
N LEU A 150 -1.66 1.88 6.38
CA LEU A 150 -0.88 2.97 6.96
C LEU A 150 0.40 3.17 6.16
N LEU A 151 0.65 4.40 5.74
CA LEU A 151 1.78 4.78 4.90
C LEU A 151 2.51 5.98 5.49
N HIS A 152 3.78 6.19 5.13
CA HIS A 152 4.41 7.50 5.31
C HIS A 152 3.96 8.47 4.20
N VAL A 153 3.62 9.71 4.57
CA VAL A 153 3.20 10.75 3.62
C VAL A 153 4.33 11.08 2.63
N GLU A 154 5.51 11.37 3.17
CA GLU A 154 6.66 11.82 2.40
C GLU A 154 7.90 10.96 2.71
N PRO A 155 8.15 9.92 1.90
CA PRO A 155 9.41 9.18 1.90
C PRO A 155 10.63 10.11 1.82
N ARG A 156 11.64 9.88 2.67
CA ARG A 156 12.93 10.59 2.65
C ARG A 156 14.08 9.65 2.29
N TYR A 157 15.31 10.15 2.30
CA TYR A 157 16.48 9.38 1.87
C TYR A 157 16.78 8.17 2.75
N THR A 158 16.46 8.24 4.04
CA THR A 158 16.71 7.16 5.01
C THR A 158 15.45 6.78 5.78
N ILE A 159 15.45 5.58 6.38
CA ILE A 159 14.37 5.17 7.30
C ILE A 159 14.32 6.07 8.54
N ALA A 160 15.46 6.59 8.99
CA ALA A 160 15.54 7.45 10.17
C ALA A 160 14.81 8.78 9.92
N GLU A 161 15.02 9.39 8.76
CA GLU A 161 14.30 10.60 8.34
C GLU A 161 12.84 10.31 8.00
N THR A 162 12.56 9.22 7.27
CA THR A 162 11.19 8.86 6.87
C THR A 162 10.30 8.61 8.08
N ARG A 163 10.82 7.93 9.11
CA ARG A 163 10.10 7.68 10.36
C ARG A 163 9.81 8.95 11.15
N GLN A 164 10.51 10.06 10.93
CA GLN A 164 10.19 11.33 11.60
C GLN A 164 8.97 12.03 10.97
N GLY A 165 8.63 11.67 9.73
CA GLY A 165 7.51 12.25 9.00
C GLY A 165 6.15 11.73 9.43
N PRO A 166 5.06 12.44 9.06
CA PRO A 166 3.70 12.05 9.37
C PRO A 166 3.26 10.79 8.62
N TYR A 167 2.16 10.20 9.08
CA TYR A 167 1.50 9.09 8.42
C TYR A 167 0.34 9.56 7.54
N SER A 168 0.03 8.77 6.52
CA SER A 168 -1.23 8.79 5.78
C SER A 168 -1.93 7.45 5.90
N LEU A 169 -3.26 7.45 5.73
CA LEU A 169 -4.08 6.25 5.65
C LEU A 169 -4.69 6.16 4.24
N LEU A 170 -4.38 5.09 3.51
CA LEU A 170 -4.95 4.80 2.20
C LEU A 170 -5.97 3.68 2.32
N ILE A 171 -7.22 3.98 2.02
CA ILE A 171 -8.36 3.06 2.13
C ILE A 171 -8.88 2.78 0.72
N SER A 172 -8.99 1.50 0.36
CA SER A 172 -9.64 1.05 -0.87
C SER A 172 -10.91 0.29 -0.51
N LEU A 173 -12.07 0.93 -0.69
CA LEU A 173 -13.36 0.30 -0.38
C LEU A 173 -13.68 -0.79 -1.39
N ASN A 174 -14.24 -1.89 -0.88
CA ASN A 174 -14.90 -2.90 -1.70
C ASN A 174 -16.30 -2.45 -2.15
N ALA A 175 -16.98 -3.31 -2.91
CA ALA A 175 -18.31 -3.02 -3.44
C ALA A 175 -19.37 -2.73 -2.34
N GLU A 176 -19.20 -3.30 -1.14
CA GLU A 176 -20.07 -3.06 0.02
C GLU A 176 -19.69 -1.82 0.85
N GLY A 177 -18.69 -1.04 0.42
CA GLY A 177 -18.21 0.13 1.16
C GLY A 177 -17.46 -0.22 2.45
N VAL A 178 -16.84 -1.40 2.48
CA VAL A 178 -16.07 -1.93 3.61
C VAL A 178 -14.59 -1.94 3.29
N ALA A 179 -13.77 -1.66 4.31
CA ALA A 179 -12.34 -1.91 4.28
C ALA A 179 -11.80 -2.15 5.70
N TYR A 180 -10.70 -2.87 5.79
CA TYR A 180 -10.05 -3.21 7.05
C TYR A 180 -8.53 -3.21 6.90
N GLY A 181 -7.83 -2.95 8.00
CA GLY A 181 -6.39 -3.14 8.08
C GLY A 181 -5.86 -2.95 9.50
N SER A 182 -4.57 -3.16 9.66
CA SER A 182 -3.88 -2.90 10.92
C SER A 182 -2.46 -2.42 10.69
N ALA A 183 -1.88 -1.79 11.72
CA ALA A 183 -0.48 -1.43 11.75
C ALA A 183 0.16 -1.78 13.10
N TYR A 184 1.32 -2.42 13.07
CA TYR A 184 2.17 -2.68 14.22
C TYR A 184 3.28 -1.63 14.28
N ILE A 185 3.41 -0.93 15.41
CA ILE A 185 4.36 0.16 15.59
C ILE A 185 5.11 -0.01 16.92
N ASP A 186 6.44 0.01 16.84
CA ASP A 186 7.36 0.02 17.98
C ASP A 186 8.59 0.91 17.67
N ASP A 187 9.66 0.80 18.47
CA ASP A 187 10.89 1.56 18.25
C ASP A 187 11.71 1.10 17.03
N GLY A 188 11.45 -0.09 16.47
CA GLY A 188 12.15 -0.69 15.34
C GLY A 188 13.58 -1.15 15.62
N ILE A 189 14.05 -1.15 16.87
CA ILE A 189 15.47 -1.32 17.23
C ILE A 189 15.66 -2.35 18.35
N SER A 190 14.78 -2.39 19.35
CA SER A 190 14.98 -3.21 20.55
C SER A 190 14.88 -4.71 20.28
N TYR A 191 15.76 -5.49 20.91
CA TYR A 191 15.70 -6.96 20.93
C TYR A 191 15.85 -7.50 22.37
N PRO A 192 14.85 -8.23 22.91
CA PRO A 192 13.55 -8.52 22.31
C PRO A 192 12.71 -7.25 22.08
N PRO A 193 11.68 -7.27 21.20
CA PRO A 193 10.83 -6.12 20.96
C PRO A 193 10.22 -5.57 22.26
N GLY A 194 10.28 -4.24 22.41
CA GLY A 194 9.81 -3.53 23.59
C GLY A 194 8.30 -3.24 23.57
N PRO A 195 7.86 -2.15 24.24
CA PRO A 195 6.52 -1.61 24.08
C PRO A 195 6.17 -1.44 22.60
N HIS A 196 4.98 -1.88 22.21
CA HIS A 196 4.43 -1.69 20.87
C HIS A 196 3.01 -1.13 20.95
N ARG A 197 2.51 -0.71 19.80
CA ARG A 197 1.15 -0.25 19.58
C ARG A 197 0.58 -0.90 18.33
N ILE A 198 -0.66 -1.36 18.43
CA ILE A 198 -1.44 -1.87 17.31
C ILE A 198 -2.53 -0.85 17.01
N LEU A 199 -2.54 -0.37 15.77
CA LEU A 199 -3.64 0.38 15.20
C LEU A 199 -4.53 -0.57 14.41
N THR A 200 -5.84 -0.47 14.57
CA THR A 200 -6.82 -1.22 13.78
C THR A 200 -7.73 -0.24 13.05
N PHE A 201 -7.78 -0.36 11.74
CA PHE A 201 -8.59 0.47 10.84
C PHE A 201 -9.84 -0.31 10.44
N SER A 202 -11.01 0.26 10.69
CA SER A 202 -12.28 -0.37 10.33
C SER A 202 -13.17 0.65 9.62
N ILE A 203 -13.61 0.30 8.42
CA ILE A 203 -14.43 1.15 7.57
C ILE A 203 -15.69 0.41 7.17
N ARG A 204 -16.84 1.04 7.43
CA ARG A 204 -18.17 0.53 7.08
C ARG A 204 -19.19 1.68 7.15
N ASN A 205 -20.24 1.61 6.32
CA ASN A 205 -21.35 2.58 6.36
C ASN A 205 -20.89 4.04 6.26
N SER A 206 -19.95 4.33 5.35
CA SER A 206 -19.36 5.67 5.18
C SER A 206 -18.73 6.27 6.45
N SER A 207 -18.27 5.41 7.35
CA SER A 207 -17.57 5.77 8.56
C SER A 207 -16.29 4.97 8.66
N MET A 208 -15.20 5.63 9.05
CA MET A 208 -13.92 5.04 9.40
C MET A 208 -13.66 5.25 10.88
N SER A 209 -13.09 4.23 11.51
CA SER A 209 -12.57 4.29 12.86
C SER A 209 -11.16 3.72 12.93
N ILE A 210 -10.31 4.37 13.73
CA ILE A 210 -9.00 3.89 14.14
C ILE A 210 -9.07 3.61 15.64
N SER A 211 -8.86 2.35 16.02
CA SER A 211 -8.61 2.01 17.43
C SER A 211 -7.12 1.81 17.66
N SER A 212 -6.67 2.17 18.86
CA SER A 212 -5.26 2.19 19.27
C SER A 212 -5.11 1.39 20.56
N THR A 213 -4.28 0.36 20.56
CA THR A 213 -4.01 -0.50 21.72
C THR A 213 -2.52 -0.71 21.92
N GLY A 214 -2.06 -0.82 23.17
CA GLY A 214 -0.64 -0.99 23.50
C GLY A 214 0.03 0.26 24.09
N SER A 215 1.26 0.11 24.56
CA SER A 215 1.94 1.11 25.41
C SER A 215 2.97 1.97 24.67
N PHE A 216 3.36 1.62 23.43
CA PHE A 216 4.24 2.48 22.63
C PHE A 216 3.57 3.80 22.29
N LYS A 217 4.28 4.91 22.47
CA LYS A 217 3.78 6.24 22.08
C LYS A 217 4.25 6.56 20.68
N ILE A 218 3.30 6.83 19.78
CA ILE A 218 3.57 7.21 18.39
C ILE A 218 3.76 8.74 18.38
N PRO A 219 4.98 9.26 18.14
CA PRO A 219 5.17 10.72 18.11
C PRO A 219 4.64 11.38 16.83
N GLN A 220 4.49 10.62 15.75
CA GLN A 220 3.99 11.11 14.46
C GLN A 220 2.46 11.25 14.47
N LYS A 221 1.97 12.21 13.69
CA LYS A 221 0.54 12.44 13.46
C LYS A 221 0.06 11.78 12.17
N LEU A 222 -1.23 11.52 12.08
CA LEU A 222 -1.91 11.22 10.82
C LEU A 222 -2.28 12.54 10.14
N GLN A 223 -1.80 12.75 8.92
CA GLN A 223 -1.99 14.01 8.18
C GLN A 223 -2.83 13.90 6.91
N GLU A 224 -2.95 12.71 6.35
CA GLU A 224 -3.75 12.48 5.16
C GLU A 224 -4.59 11.21 5.29
N ILE A 225 -5.82 11.29 4.81
CA ILE A 225 -6.70 10.12 4.68
C ILE A 225 -7.23 10.12 3.25
N THR A 226 -6.94 9.06 2.51
CA THR A 226 -7.48 8.84 1.16
C THR A 226 -8.46 7.68 1.21
N VAL A 227 -9.68 7.89 0.76
CA VAL A 227 -10.71 6.85 0.63
C VAL A 227 -11.10 6.71 -0.84
N LEU A 228 -10.82 5.54 -1.42
CA LEU A 228 -11.15 5.17 -2.79
C LEU A 228 -12.45 4.35 -2.82
N GLY A 229 -13.27 4.52 -3.86
CA GLY A 229 -14.56 3.83 -3.98
C GLY A 229 -15.71 4.54 -3.25
N VAL A 230 -15.58 5.84 -3.02
CA VAL A 230 -16.67 6.71 -2.53
C VAL A 230 -17.53 7.10 -3.73
N ASN A 231 -18.53 6.29 -4.06
CA ASN A 231 -19.31 6.35 -5.31
C ASN A 231 -20.16 7.63 -5.51
N ALA A 232 -20.24 8.49 -4.51
CA ALA A 232 -20.95 9.77 -4.60
C ALA A 232 -20.21 10.84 -3.81
N ARG A 233 -20.22 12.07 -4.33
CA ARG A 233 -19.61 13.22 -3.65
C ARG A 233 -20.28 13.43 -2.28
N PRO A 234 -19.52 13.39 -1.18
CA PRO A 234 -20.06 13.75 0.13
C PRO A 234 -20.55 15.21 0.15
N LYS A 235 -21.69 15.43 0.79
CA LYS A 235 -22.20 16.74 1.23
C LYS A 235 -21.42 17.28 2.42
N ALA A 236 -20.98 16.41 3.32
CA ALA A 236 -20.24 16.78 4.52
C ALA A 236 -19.22 15.69 4.92
N VAL A 237 -18.19 16.12 5.62
CA VAL A 237 -17.14 15.24 6.17
C VAL A 237 -16.81 15.71 7.58
N ASP A 238 -16.85 14.79 8.54
CA ASP A 238 -16.66 15.06 9.96
C ASP A 238 -15.46 14.26 10.48
N LEU A 239 -14.47 14.94 11.06
CA LEU A 239 -13.32 14.32 11.70
C LEU A 239 -13.48 14.43 13.22
N ASN A 240 -13.48 13.30 13.93
CA ASN A 240 -13.70 13.22 15.37
C ASN A 240 -14.97 13.98 15.81
N GLY A 241 -16.05 13.87 15.03
CA GLY A 241 -17.32 14.53 15.27
C GLY A 241 -17.33 16.05 15.00
N ARG A 242 -16.31 16.59 14.33
CA ARG A 242 -16.24 18.00 13.94
C ARG A 242 -16.22 18.13 12.42
N ALA A 243 -17.17 18.89 11.88
CA ALA A 243 -17.23 19.20 10.47
C ALA A 243 -15.95 19.88 9.98
N THR A 244 -15.45 19.44 8.83
CA THR A 244 -14.27 19.99 8.17
C THR A 244 -14.54 20.27 6.70
N ALA A 245 -13.90 21.32 6.18
CA ALA A 245 -13.89 21.68 4.76
C ALA A 245 -12.57 21.32 4.07
N GLN A 246 -11.60 20.74 4.80
CA GLN A 246 -10.26 20.41 4.29
C GLN A 246 -10.25 19.06 3.57
N TRP A 247 -11.11 18.93 2.56
CA TRP A 247 -11.22 17.72 1.76
C TRP A 247 -11.52 18.03 0.30
N LEU A 248 -11.14 17.10 -0.55
CA LEU A 248 -11.36 17.13 -1.99
C LEU A 248 -12.06 15.84 -2.39
N TYR A 249 -13.00 15.95 -3.32
CA TYR A 249 -13.60 14.78 -3.95
C TYR A 249 -13.26 14.78 -5.44
N ALA A 250 -12.60 13.72 -5.88
CA ALA A 250 -12.22 13.50 -7.28
C ALA A 250 -13.17 12.44 -7.89
N PRO A 251 -14.18 12.86 -8.66
CA PRO A 251 -15.23 11.96 -9.16
C PRO A 251 -14.72 10.94 -10.19
N GLN A 252 -13.61 11.23 -10.88
CA GLN A 252 -13.06 10.28 -11.87
C GLN A 252 -12.48 9.01 -11.22
N GLN A 253 -12.12 9.08 -9.94
CA GLN A 253 -11.53 7.97 -9.18
C GLN A 253 -12.40 7.53 -8.01
N ASP A 254 -13.61 8.12 -7.86
CA ASP A 254 -14.45 7.96 -6.67
C ASP A 254 -13.63 8.16 -5.38
N LYS A 255 -12.82 9.21 -5.35
CA LYS A 255 -11.79 9.42 -4.33
C LYS A 255 -12.13 10.59 -3.44
N LEU A 256 -12.28 10.34 -2.15
CA LEU A 256 -12.27 11.35 -1.10
C LEU A 256 -10.84 11.49 -0.56
N LEU A 257 -10.29 12.69 -0.60
CA LEU A 257 -8.98 13.01 -0.04
C LEU A 257 -9.15 14.04 1.06
N MET A 258 -8.66 13.72 2.25
CA MET A 258 -8.45 14.66 3.34
C MET A 258 -6.99 14.98 3.51
N SER A 259 -6.67 16.26 3.59
CA SER A 259 -5.31 16.78 3.78
C SER A 259 -5.29 17.73 4.96
N GLY A 260 -4.14 17.86 5.62
CA GLY A 260 -4.02 18.70 6.82
C GLY A 260 -4.74 18.14 8.04
N VAL A 261 -4.96 16.82 8.07
CA VAL A 261 -5.41 16.12 9.28
C VAL A 261 -4.36 16.34 10.38
N ASP A 262 -4.79 16.52 11.62
CA ASP A 262 -3.87 16.58 12.77
C ASP A 262 -4.37 15.62 13.85
N ALA A 263 -4.46 14.35 13.48
CA ALA A 263 -4.99 13.32 14.36
C ALA A 263 -3.85 12.60 15.09
N ASP A 264 -4.03 12.46 16.40
CA ASP A 264 -3.13 11.68 17.24
C ASP A 264 -3.49 10.19 17.14
N LEU A 265 -2.62 9.39 16.52
CA LEU A 265 -2.80 7.94 16.42
C LEU A 265 -2.67 7.24 17.78
N ASN A 266 -2.34 7.97 18.84
CA ASN A 266 -2.38 7.41 20.18
C ASN A 266 -3.81 7.27 20.72
N ASP A 267 -4.74 8.09 20.25
CA ASP A 267 -6.14 8.13 20.64
C ASP A 267 -7.04 7.54 19.55
N PRO A 268 -8.31 7.20 19.87
CA PRO A 268 -9.28 6.84 18.83
C PRO A 268 -9.49 7.99 17.83
N VAL A 269 -9.52 7.65 16.54
CA VAL A 269 -9.81 8.60 15.47
C VAL A 269 -11.06 8.12 14.73
N SER A 270 -11.99 9.02 14.43
CA SER A 270 -13.15 8.72 13.59
C SER A 270 -13.27 9.70 12.42
N LEU A 271 -13.75 9.19 11.30
CA LEU A 271 -14.09 9.98 10.13
C LEU A 271 -15.45 9.53 9.60
N GLU A 272 -16.34 10.46 9.32
CA GLU A 272 -17.63 10.18 8.68
C GLU A 272 -17.78 11.02 7.42
N TRP A 273 -18.36 10.46 6.36
CA TRP A 273 -18.70 11.19 5.14
C TRP A 273 -20.13 10.86 4.70
N ASN A 274 -20.93 11.90 4.43
CA ASN A 274 -22.35 11.80 4.07
C ASN A 274 -22.64 12.54 2.78
#